data_AF-A0A2D7IDB1-F1
#
_entry.id   AF-A0A2D7IDB1-F1
#
_cell.length_a   1.000
_cell.length_b   1.000
_cell.length_c   1.000
_cell.angle_alpha   90.00
_cell.angle_beta   90.00
_cell.angle_gamma   90.00
#
_symmetry.space_group_name_H-M   'P 1'
#
loop_
_entity.id
_entity.type
_entity.pdbx_description
1 polymer ?
#
loop_
_entity_poly.entity_id
_entity_poly.type
_entity_poly.pdbx_seq_one_letter_code
_entity_poly.pdbx_strand_id
1 'polypeptide(L)' 'MWEDELFDEIQKGDKVWYENEQGQTCKGKAVMIGPMGWVVDTGRGVPKVVNEGYNYLGHTKMPGRTPDHLGHFLNSDYGK' A
#
# COMPACT_ATOMS: atom_id res chain seq x y z
N MET A 1 5.44 17.65 11.56
CA MET A 1 4.79 18.22 10.37
C MET A 1 4.10 17.04 9.72
N TRP A 2 2.78 16.93 9.88
CA TRP A 2 2.03 15.80 9.35
C TRP A 2 1.77 16.15 7.89
N GLU A 3 2.52 15.55 6.98
CA GLU A 3 2.12 15.55 5.57
C GLU A 3 0.85 14.69 5.52
N ASP A 4 -0.24 15.23 4.98
CA ASP A 4 -1.45 14.48 4.68
C ASP A 4 -1.12 13.44 3.61
N GLU A 5 -0.55 12.32 4.05
CA GLU A 5 -0.17 11.20 3.20
C GLU A 5 -1.42 10.44 2.77
N LEU A 6 -2.01 10.88 1.65
CA LEU A 6 -3.16 10.22 1.04
C LEU A 6 -2.77 8.81 0.57
N PHE A 7 -3.67 7.85 0.77
CA PHE A 7 -3.49 6.47 0.30
C PHE A 7 -3.26 6.41 -1.23
N ASP A 8 -3.89 7.32 -1.96
CA ASP A 8 -3.74 7.48 -3.42
C ASP A 8 -2.33 7.94 -3.86
N GLU A 9 -1.51 8.46 -2.95
CA GLU A 9 -0.14 8.89 -3.26
C GLU A 9 0.90 7.75 -3.20
N ILE A 10 0.52 6.59 -2.65
CA ILE A 10 1.42 5.44 -2.56
C ILE A 10 1.87 5.04 -3.97
N GLN A 11 3.17 4.80 -4.11
CA GLN A 11 3.77 4.26 -5.32
C GLN A 11 4.53 2.96 -5.02
N LYS A 12 4.82 2.17 -6.05
CA LYS A 12 5.66 0.98 -5.89
C LYS A 12 7.00 1.40 -5.31
N GLY A 13 7.40 0.72 -4.24
CA GLY A 13 8.63 1.01 -3.53
C GLY A 13 8.45 1.80 -2.24
N ASP A 14 7.30 2.44 -2.03
CA ASP A 14 7.03 3.17 -0.80
C ASP A 14 6.94 2.22 0.41
N LYS A 15 7.29 2.75 1.57
CA LYS A 15 7.15 2.03 2.84
C LYS A 15 5.77 2.31 3.39
N VAL A 16 4.95 1.29 3.52
CA VAL A 16 3.56 1.41 3.98
C VAL A 16 3.45 0.84 5.39
N TRP A 17 2.79 1.57 6.28
CA TRP A 17 2.47 1.16 7.63
C TRP A 17 1.02 0.68 7.70
N TYR A 18 0.79 -0.41 8.41
CA TYR A 18 -0.53 -1.01 8.53
C TYR A 18 -0.76 -1.67 9.88
N GLU A 19 -2.02 -1.81 10.29
CA GLU A 19 -2.40 -2.59 11.46
C GLU A 19 -2.65 -4.06 11.07
N ASN A 20 -2.05 -4.99 11.80
CA ASN A 20 -2.33 -6.42 11.62
C ASN A 20 -3.57 -6.86 12.43
N GLU A 21 -4.02 -8.10 12.23
CA GLU A 21 -5.19 -8.66 12.92
C GLU A 21 -5.06 -8.74 14.45
N GLN A 22 -3.84 -8.54 14.98
CA GLN A 22 -3.54 -8.54 16.42
C GLN A 22 -3.47 -7.10 16.98
N GLY A 23 -3.82 -6.08 16.19
CA GLY A 23 -3.76 -4.68 16.59
C GLY A 23 -2.34 -4.11 16.63
N GLN A 24 -1.36 -4.77 15.99
CA GLN A 24 0.03 -4.31 15.98
C GLN A 24 0.32 -3.49 14.73
N THR A 25 1.03 -2.38 14.92
CA THR A 25 1.61 -1.62 13.81
C THR A 25 2.75 -2.40 13.15
N CYS A 26 2.55 -2.71 11.88
CA CYS A 26 3.49 -3.40 11.01
C CYS A 26 3.86 -2.50 9.82
N LYS A 27 4.85 -2.91 9.03
CA LYS A 27 5.24 -2.22 7.80
C LYS A 27 5.66 -3.18 6.70
N GLY A 28 5.54 -2.72 5.45
CA GLY A 28 5.98 -3.44 4.26
C GLY A 28 6.34 -2.49 3.13
N LYS A 29 6.88 -3.03 2.04
CA LYS A 29 7.18 -2.28 0.81
C LYS A 29 6.03 -2.44 -0.17
N ALA A 30 5.48 -1.36 -0.69
CA ALA A 30 4.44 -1.39 -1.72
C ALA A 30 4.97 -2.05 -3.02
N VAL A 31 4.24 -3.05 -3.53
CA VAL A 31 4.64 -3.83 -4.73
C VAL A 31 3.69 -3.60 -5.90
N MET A 32 2.38 -3.63 -5.63
CA MET A 32 1.34 -3.55 -6.67
C MET A 32 0.02 -3.11 -6.03
N ILE A 33 -0.78 -2.32 -6.75
CA ILE A 33 -2.16 -2.04 -6.36
C ILE A 33 -3.09 -3.13 -6.90
N GLY A 34 -3.90 -3.69 -6.01
CA GLY A 34 -4.96 -4.65 -6.32
C GLY A 34 -6.35 -4.03 -6.09
N PRO A 35 -7.42 -4.78 -6.38
CA PRO A 35 -8.79 -4.29 -6.26
C PRO A 35 -9.17 -3.92 -4.82
N MET A 36 -8.58 -4.61 -3.84
CA MET A 36 -8.81 -4.38 -2.41
C MET A 36 -7.74 -3.50 -1.75
N GLY A 37 -6.83 -2.88 -2.51
CA GLY A 37 -5.77 -2.02 -1.99
C GLY A 37 -4.36 -2.47 -2.36
N TRP A 38 -3.36 -1.90 -1.68
CA TRP A 38 -1.95 -2.15 -1.98
C TRP A 38 -1.46 -3.49 -1.44
N VAL A 39 -0.85 -4.29 -2.30
CA VAL A 39 -0.06 -5.45 -1.90
C VAL A 39 1.30 -4.98 -1.41
N VAL A 40 1.65 -5.34 -0.18
CA VAL A 40 2.93 -5.00 0.45
C VAL A 40 3.76 -6.25 0.72
N ASP A 41 5.04 -6.17 0.37
CA ASP A 41 6.05 -7.16 0.75
C ASP A 41 6.48 -6.92 2.19
N THR A 42 6.31 -7.94 3.03
CA THR A 42 6.66 -7.93 4.46
C THR A 42 8.09 -8.36 4.73
N GLY A 43 8.84 -8.80 3.71
CA GLY A 43 10.16 -9.41 3.86
C GLY A 43 10.16 -10.81 4.49
N ARG A 44 8.97 -11.42 4.67
CA ARG A 44 8.78 -12.74 5.30
C ARG A 44 8.15 -13.79 4.37
N GLY A 45 8.09 -13.52 3.06
CA GLY A 45 7.49 -14.42 2.07
C GLY A 45 5.95 -14.50 2.13
N VAL A 46 5.32 -13.77 3.06
CA VAL A 46 3.86 -13.66 3.16
C VAL A 46 3.47 -12.20 2.89
N PRO A 47 2.92 -11.88 1.71
CA PRO A 47 2.48 -10.52 1.41
C PRO A 47 1.26 -10.15 2.25
N LYS A 48 1.01 -8.85 2.42
CA LYS A 48 -0.20 -8.33 3.07
C LYS A 48 -0.91 -7.36 2.14
N VAL A 49 -2.24 -7.30 2.22
CA VAL A 49 -3.04 -6.27 1.56
C VAL A 49 -3.32 -5.15 2.56
N VAL A 50 -3.04 -3.91 2.15
CA VAL A 50 -3.31 -2.68 2.91
C VAL A 50 -4.37 -1.88 2.17
N ASN A 51 -5.40 -1.48 2.90
CA ASN A 51 -6.62 -0.86 2.40
C ASN A 51 -6.94 0.41 3.20
N GLU A 52 -7.37 1.46 2.49
CA GLU A 52 -7.77 2.73 3.09
C GLU A 52 -9.04 2.56 3.96
N GLY A 53 -9.04 3.17 5.15
CA GLY A 53 -10.19 3.11 6.07
C GLY A 53 -10.34 1.77 6.81
N TYR A 54 -9.50 0.78 6.52
CA TYR A 54 -9.47 -0.49 7.27
C TYR A 54 -8.19 -0.65 8.08
N ASN A 55 -7.04 -0.85 7.41
CA ASN A 55 -5.80 -1.18 8.09
C ASN A 55 -4.61 -0.28 7.69
N TYR A 56 -4.81 0.70 6.83
CA TYR A 56 -3.78 1.69 6.47
C TYR A 56 -3.51 2.68 7.62
N LEU A 57 -2.24 2.91 7.94
CA LEU A 57 -1.80 3.84 9.00
C LEU A 57 -0.91 4.99 8.50
N GLY A 58 -0.58 5.04 7.20
CA GLY A 58 0.36 5.99 6.62
C GLY A 58 1.42 5.31 5.75
N HIS A 59 2.24 6.10 5.07
CA HIS A 59 3.37 5.59 4.29
C HIS A 59 4.64 6.45 4.48
N THR A 60 5.61 6.27 3.60
CA THR A 60 6.78 7.13 3.47
C THR A 60 7.25 6.98 2.04
N LYS A 61 7.38 8.11 1.34
CA LYS A 61 7.86 8.18 -0.04
C LYS A 61 9.32 7.73 -0.10
N MET A 62 9.61 6.64 -0.82
CA MET A 62 10.97 6.08 -0.89
C MET A 62 11.69 6.50 -2.17
N PRO A 63 13.02 6.72 -2.13
CA PRO A 63 13.80 6.95 -3.35
C PRO A 63 13.66 5.79 -4.34
N GLY A 64 13.52 6.12 -5.64
CA GLY A 64 13.36 5.12 -6.69
C GLY A 64 11.96 4.50 -6.78
N ARG A 65 10.96 5.07 -6.08
CA ARG A 65 9.56 4.70 -6.26
C ARG A 65 9.09 4.90 -7.70
N THR A 66 8.14 4.07 -8.14
CA THR A 66 7.59 4.13 -9.50
C THR A 66 6.07 3.97 -9.50
N PRO A 67 5.34 4.62 -10.42
CA PRO A 67 3.91 4.41 -10.56
C PRO A 67 3.56 2.96 -10.92
N ASP A 68 2.41 2.47 -10.46
CA ASP A 68 1.92 1.12 -10.81
C ASP A 68 0.94 1.11 -11.98
N HIS A 69 1.41 1.44 -13.18
CA HIS A 69 0.54 1.51 -14.37
C HIS A 69 -0.22 0.21 -14.66
N LEU A 70 0.40 -0.96 -14.45
CA LEU A 70 -0.26 -2.24 -14.70
C LEU A 70 -1.36 -2.50 -13.67
N GLY A 71 -1.09 -2.29 -12.37
CA GLY A 71 -2.09 -2.46 -11.33
C GLY A 71 -3.29 -1.54 -11.55
N HIS A 72 -3.07 -0.27 -11.89
CA HIS A 72 -4.17 0.64 -12.22
C HIS A 72 -4.95 0.21 -13.47
N PHE A 73 -4.28 -0.27 -14.53
CA PHE A 73 -4.95 -0.78 -15.72
C PHE A 73 -5.87 -1.96 -15.40
N LEU A 74 -5.36 -2.96 -14.68
CA LEU A 74 -6.09 -4.17 -14.32
C LEU A 74 -7.30 -3.90 -13.40
N ASN A 75 -7.24 -2.85 -12.60
CA ASN A 75 -8.28 -2.50 -11.62
C ASN A 75 -9.14 -1.30 -12.06
N SER A 76 -8.98 -0.82 -13.29
CA SER A 76 -9.64 0.40 -13.76
C SER A 76 -11.18 0.33 -13.78
N ASP A 77 -11.74 -0.87 -13.88
CA ASP A 77 -13.19 -1.13 -13.88
C ASP A 77 -13.68 -1.84 -12.61
N TYR A 78 -12.82 -1.99 -11.61
CA TYR A 78 -13.24 -2.61 -10.35
C TYR A 78 -14.26 -1.71 -9.62
N GLY A 79 -15.44 -2.26 -9.32
CA GLY A 79 -16.51 -1.55 -8.62
C GLY A 79 -17.42 -0.66 -9.50
N LYS A 80 -17.27 -0.72 -10.83
CA LYS A 80 -18.22 -0.11 -11.79
C LYS A 80 -19.40 -1.02 -12.12
#